data_AF-A0A1G8Z1X2-F1
#
_entry.id   AF-A0A1G8Z1X2-F1
#
_cell.length_a   1.000
_cell.length_b   1.000
_cell.length_c   1.000
_cell.angle_alpha   90.00
_cell.angle_beta   90.00
_cell.angle_gamma   90.00
#
_symmetry.space_group_name_H-M   'P 1'
#
loop_
_entity.id
_entity.type
_entity.pdbx_description
1 polymer ?
#
loop_
_entity_poly.entity_id
_entity_poly.type
_entity_poly.pdbx_seq_one_letter_code
_entity_poly.pdbx_strand_id
1 'polypeptide(L)'
;MNKINESVLTNELTGLPNCSENLSIHQLTRKITARGEGHTTNTGAVSVVTGKYTGRSPEDKFIVQTDELKDNIDWGKVNKPIDQNTFYSLYIKVVNHLRNQDEFFSFTGYAGADQHYRLPIKVITEFAWHNLFARQLFIEADDNDWDCGQGCFTVISAPSFKADPELDGTNSEAFIIISMEEKVILIGGTEYAGEIKKSVFSVMNYLLPQKNVLPMHCSANVDYDGDVSLFFGLSGTGKTTLSADPGRLLIGDDEHAWSPNGIFNIEGGCYAKCVGLSRDKEPQIYDSIQNGAVLENVICTDGVPDFDNTSLTENTRAAYPLRHINNSVVPSTAGHPRTIIFLTADASGVLPPISRLNKEQAMYHFMSGYTSKLAGTERGVTKPQATFSACFGAPFLPLNPRRYADMLGEKIDKHGVDVFLINTGWIEGPFGKGKRIPLEYTRAMVRAALQGELDEVDSSADPIFGLQIPVTVPEVPEKLLRPWETWNSYESYKLKAEQLAARFHENFEKFTDVDSAIVNAGPLYKPV
;
A
#
# COMPACT_ATOMS: atom_id res chain seq x y z
N MET A 1 -16.74 -23.34 26.24
CA MET A 1 -16.56 -22.08 27.00
C MET A 1 -17.22 -20.99 26.17
N ASN A 2 -18.10 -20.19 26.78
CA ASN A 2 -19.08 -19.37 26.05
C ASN A 2 -18.46 -18.10 25.46
N LYS A 3 -18.80 -17.79 24.19
CA LYS A 3 -18.51 -16.55 23.42
C LYS A 3 -18.79 -15.21 24.15
N ILE A 4 -19.38 -15.22 25.34
CA ILE A 4 -19.99 -14.05 25.97
C ILE A 4 -19.02 -13.26 26.89
N ASN A 5 -17.82 -13.76 27.17
CA ASN A 5 -16.88 -13.10 28.11
C ASN A 5 -15.59 -12.52 27.51
N GLU A 6 -15.37 -12.60 26.19
CA GLU A 6 -14.03 -12.35 25.61
C GLU A 6 -13.91 -11.01 24.88
N SER A 7 -15.01 -10.46 24.34
CA SER A 7 -15.09 -9.05 23.91
C SER A 7 -14.93 -8.05 25.06
N VAL A 8 -14.98 -8.53 26.31
CA VAL A 8 -14.74 -7.77 27.54
C VAL A 8 -13.25 -7.50 27.76
N LEU A 9 -12.35 -8.38 27.31
CA LEU A 9 -10.92 -8.31 27.66
C LEU A 9 -10.19 -7.09 27.07
N THR A 10 -10.63 -6.57 25.92
CA THR A 10 -10.03 -5.37 25.31
C THR A 10 -10.46 -4.09 26.01
N ASN A 11 -11.73 -4.02 26.38
CA ASN A 11 -12.26 -2.92 27.18
C ASN A 11 -11.63 -2.90 28.57
N GLU A 12 -11.19 -4.05 29.07
CA GLU A 12 -10.42 -4.16 30.32
C GLU A 12 -8.96 -3.69 30.21
N LEU A 13 -8.36 -3.53 29.01
CA LEU A 13 -7.00 -3.00 28.89
C LEU A 13 -6.98 -1.47 29.01
N THR A 14 -7.90 -0.78 28.34
CA THR A 14 -8.08 0.67 28.52
C THR A 14 -8.72 0.95 29.87
N GLY A 15 -8.20 1.90 30.64
CA GLY A 15 -8.56 2.13 32.03
C GLY A 15 -7.72 1.36 33.07
N LEU A 16 -6.80 0.49 32.65
CA LEU A 16 -5.78 -0.02 33.58
C LEU A 16 -4.80 1.10 33.97
N PRO A 17 -4.28 1.09 35.21
CA PRO A 17 -3.38 2.15 35.68
C PRO A 17 -2.04 2.21 34.91
N ASN A 18 -1.66 1.13 34.22
CA ASN A 18 -0.48 1.07 33.37
C ASN A 18 -0.77 1.33 31.87
N CYS A 19 -2.00 1.73 31.51
CA CYS A 19 -2.33 2.20 30.17
C CYS A 19 -2.20 3.73 30.10
N SER A 20 -1.27 4.22 29.29
CA SER A 20 -1.14 5.63 28.96
C SER A 20 -1.94 5.95 27.70
N GLU A 21 -3.08 6.63 27.87
CA GLU A 21 -4.05 6.88 26.79
C GLU A 21 -3.81 8.21 26.07
N ASN A 22 -3.86 8.17 24.73
CA ASN A 22 -3.83 9.32 23.83
C ASN A 22 -2.74 10.36 24.16
N LEU A 23 -1.53 9.87 24.49
CA LEU A 23 -0.41 10.75 24.77
C LEU A 23 -0.08 11.65 23.57
N SER A 24 0.27 12.90 23.86
CA SER A 24 0.75 13.84 22.86
C SER A 24 2.07 13.38 22.23
N ILE A 25 2.38 13.90 21.03
CA ILE A 25 3.65 13.66 20.33
C ILE A 25 4.84 13.87 21.27
N HIS A 26 4.87 14.99 22.01
CA HIS A 26 5.96 15.30 22.92
C HIS A 26 6.06 14.32 24.10
N GLN A 27 4.94 13.87 24.66
CA GLN A 27 4.94 12.84 25.70
C GLN A 27 5.47 11.50 25.16
N LEU A 28 5.02 11.08 23.97
CA LEU A 28 5.48 9.86 23.31
C LEU A 28 6.97 9.93 23.00
N THR A 29 7.47 11.00 22.39
CA THR A 29 8.92 11.18 22.12
C THR A 29 9.78 11.07 23.38
N ARG A 30 9.32 11.62 24.50
CA ARG A 30 10.00 11.46 25.80
C ARG A 30 9.99 10.01 26.27
N LYS A 31 8.86 9.31 26.17
CA LYS A 31 8.73 7.89 26.54
C LYS A 31 9.64 7.01 25.69
N ILE A 32 9.67 7.23 24.37
CA ILE A 32 10.55 6.53 23.42
C ILE A 32 12.02 6.63 23.86
N THR A 33 12.48 7.85 24.14
CA THR A 33 13.87 8.09 24.54
C THR A 33 14.15 7.51 25.93
N ALA A 34 13.25 7.72 26.89
CA ALA A 34 13.41 7.25 28.27
C ALA A 34 13.41 5.71 28.40
N ARG A 35 12.67 5.02 27.51
CA ARG A 35 12.58 3.56 27.45
C ARG A 35 13.66 2.94 26.56
N GLY A 36 14.50 3.76 25.91
CA GLY A 36 15.54 3.28 24.99
C GLY A 36 14.99 2.64 23.71
N GLU A 37 13.74 2.94 23.34
CA GLU A 37 13.10 2.44 22.11
C GLU A 37 13.64 3.12 20.84
N GLY A 38 14.21 4.32 20.98
CA GLY A 38 14.73 5.11 19.87
C GLY A 38 15.44 6.37 20.36
N HIS A 39 15.91 7.18 19.41
CA HIS A 39 16.59 8.45 19.69
C HIS A 39 16.07 9.58 18.80
N THR A 40 16.25 10.83 19.24
CA THR A 40 15.81 12.01 18.46
C THR A 40 16.87 12.40 17.43
N THR A 41 16.44 12.80 16.23
CA THR A 41 17.28 13.31 15.16
C THR A 41 17.50 14.83 15.29
N ASN A 42 18.38 15.39 14.48
CA ASN A 42 18.60 16.84 14.38
C ASN A 42 17.37 17.64 13.92
N THR A 43 16.39 17.00 13.26
CA THR A 43 15.12 17.62 12.84
C THR A 43 14.00 17.45 13.88
N GLY A 44 14.27 16.77 14.99
CA GLY A 44 13.28 16.47 16.03
C GLY A 44 12.42 15.23 15.75
N ALA A 45 12.61 14.55 14.62
CA ALA A 45 12.01 13.23 14.39
C ALA A 45 12.61 12.20 15.36
N VAL A 46 11.95 11.05 15.53
CA VAL A 46 12.53 9.91 16.26
C VAL A 46 13.04 8.87 15.27
N SER A 47 14.20 8.27 15.53
CA SER A 47 14.72 7.13 14.79
C SER A 47 14.71 5.87 15.65
N VAL A 48 14.19 4.78 15.10
CA VAL A 48 14.01 3.48 15.74
C VAL A 48 14.56 2.35 14.86
N VAL A 49 14.81 1.19 15.46
CA VAL A 49 15.26 -0.02 14.75
C VAL A 49 14.33 -1.18 15.12
N THR A 50 13.91 -1.98 14.14
CA THR A 50 12.91 -3.05 14.33
C THR A 50 13.52 -4.46 14.36
N GLY A 51 14.83 -4.53 14.52
CA GLY A 51 15.58 -5.79 14.64
C GLY A 51 15.44 -6.70 13.43
N LYS A 52 15.01 -7.95 13.67
CA LYS A 52 14.93 -9.01 12.65
C LYS A 52 13.90 -8.71 11.55
N TYR A 53 12.81 -8.03 11.89
CA TYR A 53 11.68 -7.80 11.00
C TYR A 53 11.71 -6.36 10.51
N THR A 54 12.33 -6.14 9.35
CA THR A 54 12.46 -4.81 8.69
C THR A 54 11.47 -4.62 7.54
N GLY A 55 10.43 -5.46 7.50
CA GLY A 55 9.42 -5.51 6.47
C GLY A 55 8.30 -6.45 6.89
N ARG A 56 7.29 -6.60 6.02
CA ARG A 56 6.14 -7.45 6.30
C ARG A 56 6.52 -8.93 6.43
N SER A 57 5.69 -9.68 7.15
CA SER A 57 5.74 -11.13 7.29
C SER A 57 4.48 -11.78 6.70
N PRO A 58 4.31 -11.85 5.36
CA PRO A 58 3.12 -12.43 4.73
C PRO A 58 2.85 -13.88 5.16
N GLU A 59 3.92 -14.62 5.47
CA GLU A 59 3.77 -16.01 5.88
C GLU A 59 3.18 -16.18 7.29
N ASP A 60 3.20 -15.12 8.10
CA ASP A 60 2.70 -15.08 9.48
C ASP A 60 1.37 -14.30 9.61
N LYS A 61 0.73 -13.95 8.48
CA LYS A 61 -0.60 -13.31 8.45
C LYS A 61 -1.71 -14.36 8.38
N PHE A 62 -2.70 -14.22 9.25
CA PHE A 62 -3.87 -15.10 9.33
C PHE A 62 -5.17 -14.31 9.42
N ILE A 63 -6.27 -14.92 8.97
CA ILE A 63 -7.64 -14.45 9.18
C ILE A 63 -8.39 -15.53 9.94
N VAL A 64 -9.06 -15.16 11.03
CA VAL A 64 -9.86 -16.10 11.83
C VAL A 64 -11.00 -16.62 10.97
N GLN A 65 -11.05 -17.94 10.80
CA GLN A 65 -12.08 -18.59 10.01
C GLN A 65 -13.34 -18.75 10.84
N THR A 66 -14.46 -18.25 10.33
CA THR A 66 -15.80 -18.39 10.91
C THR A 66 -16.76 -18.87 9.82
N ASP A 67 -17.92 -19.40 10.21
CA ASP A 67 -18.92 -19.89 9.25
C ASP A 67 -19.41 -18.77 8.31
N GLU A 68 -19.54 -17.53 8.82
CA GLU A 68 -19.98 -16.36 8.03
C GLU A 68 -18.93 -15.86 7.02
N LEU A 69 -17.64 -16.09 7.30
CA LEU A 69 -16.54 -15.64 6.44
C LEU A 69 -16.13 -16.68 5.41
N LYS A 70 -16.55 -17.93 5.58
CA LYS A 70 -16.07 -19.09 4.82
C LYS A 70 -16.21 -18.91 3.31
N ASP A 71 -17.34 -18.37 2.86
CA ASP A 71 -17.64 -18.18 1.44
C ASP A 71 -17.29 -16.78 0.91
N ASN A 72 -16.90 -15.86 1.79
CA ASN A 72 -16.63 -14.47 1.44
C ASN A 72 -15.14 -14.16 1.26
N ILE A 73 -14.27 -14.85 2.01
CA ILE A 73 -12.81 -14.66 1.95
C ILE A 73 -12.21 -15.54 0.85
N ASP A 74 -11.30 -14.97 0.07
CA ASP A 74 -10.48 -15.69 -0.91
C ASP A 74 -9.34 -16.42 -0.20
N TRP A 75 -9.68 -17.56 0.40
CA TRP A 75 -8.75 -18.39 1.18
C TRP A 75 -7.62 -18.94 0.31
N GLY A 76 -6.39 -18.86 0.82
CA GLY A 76 -5.23 -19.38 0.09
C GLY A 76 -3.91 -18.96 0.72
N LYS A 77 -2.88 -18.81 -0.11
CA LYS A 77 -1.53 -18.44 0.36
C LYS A 77 -1.48 -17.05 1.01
N VAL A 78 -2.37 -16.14 0.58
CA VAL A 78 -2.47 -14.77 1.11
C VAL A 78 -3.34 -14.71 2.36
N ASN A 79 -4.56 -15.25 2.28
CA ASN A 79 -5.51 -15.27 3.38
C ASN A 79 -5.51 -16.67 4.00
N LYS A 80 -4.64 -16.87 4.98
CA LYS A 80 -4.51 -18.16 5.67
C LYS A 80 -5.53 -18.26 6.79
N PRO A 81 -6.27 -19.38 6.89
CA PRO A 81 -7.20 -19.57 7.99
C PRO A 81 -6.44 -19.85 9.29
N ILE A 82 -6.99 -19.37 10.39
CA ILE A 82 -6.69 -19.84 11.75
C ILE A 82 -8.02 -20.05 12.47
N ASP A 83 -8.13 -21.10 13.29
CA ASP A 83 -9.40 -21.37 13.97
C ASP A 83 -9.63 -20.42 15.15
N GLN A 84 -10.89 -20.29 15.54
CA GLN A 84 -11.30 -19.39 16.62
C GLN A 84 -10.64 -19.71 17.96
N ASN A 85 -10.49 -20.99 18.34
CA ASN A 85 -9.95 -21.36 19.65
C ASN A 85 -8.46 -21.02 19.75
N THR A 86 -7.71 -21.24 18.68
CA THR A 86 -6.30 -20.86 18.59
C THR A 86 -6.14 -19.35 18.70
N PHE A 87 -6.97 -18.57 17.97
CA PHE A 87 -6.99 -17.12 18.12
C PHE A 87 -7.29 -16.69 19.56
N TYR A 88 -8.34 -17.21 20.21
CA TYR A 88 -8.67 -16.85 21.58
C TYR A 88 -7.56 -17.18 22.57
N SER A 89 -6.91 -18.34 22.40
CA SER A 89 -5.79 -18.75 23.25
C SER A 89 -4.61 -17.78 23.16
N LEU A 90 -4.22 -17.40 21.94
CA LEU A 90 -3.19 -16.39 21.71
C LEU A 90 -3.61 -15.00 22.22
N TYR A 91 -4.86 -14.61 21.96
CA TYR A 91 -5.42 -13.35 22.39
C TYR A 91 -5.33 -13.17 23.92
N ILE A 92 -5.73 -14.18 24.69
CA ILE A 92 -5.63 -14.18 26.16
C ILE A 92 -4.17 -14.07 26.61
N LYS A 93 -3.24 -14.79 25.96
CA LYS A 93 -1.81 -14.71 26.29
C LYS A 93 -1.26 -13.30 26.07
N VAL A 94 -1.58 -12.66 24.94
CA VAL A 94 -1.13 -11.31 24.62
C VAL A 94 -1.74 -10.27 25.56
N VAL A 95 -3.03 -10.37 25.88
CA VAL A 95 -3.68 -9.48 26.85
C VAL A 95 -3.01 -9.60 28.22
N ASN A 96 -2.74 -10.82 28.68
CA ASN A 96 -2.04 -11.03 29.95
C ASN A 96 -0.59 -10.55 29.91
N HIS A 97 0.10 -10.67 28.77
CA HIS A 97 1.44 -10.10 28.57
C HIS A 97 1.42 -8.58 28.77
N LEU A 98 0.48 -7.87 28.13
CA LEU A 98 0.34 -6.41 28.27
C LEU A 98 -0.03 -5.98 29.70
N ARG A 99 -0.88 -6.75 30.39
CA ARG A 99 -1.21 -6.48 31.81
C ARG A 99 0.00 -6.51 32.73
N ASN A 100 0.98 -7.34 32.42
CA ASN A 100 2.21 -7.48 33.20
C ASN A 100 3.32 -6.51 32.77
N GLN A 101 3.09 -5.66 31.76
CA GLN A 101 4.04 -4.59 31.40
C GLN A 101 3.96 -3.44 32.40
N ASP A 102 5.10 -2.77 32.62
CA ASP A 102 5.15 -1.57 33.46
C ASP A 102 4.26 -0.45 32.91
N GLU A 103 4.21 -0.31 31.58
CA GLU A 103 3.40 0.66 30.87
C GLU A 103 3.21 0.22 29.42
N PHE A 104 2.00 0.44 28.90
CA PHE A 104 1.64 0.33 27.49
C PHE A 104 0.77 1.53 27.08
N PHE A 105 0.51 1.70 25.78
CA PHE A 105 -0.06 2.92 25.23
C PHE A 105 -1.32 2.65 24.42
N SER A 106 -2.22 3.63 24.34
CA SER A 106 -3.38 3.56 23.47
C SER A 106 -3.57 4.83 22.64
N PHE A 107 -4.02 4.65 21.41
CA PHE A 107 -4.41 5.70 20.48
C PHE A 107 -5.84 5.43 20.00
N THR A 108 -6.67 6.45 19.94
CA THR A 108 -8.01 6.39 19.35
C THR A 108 -8.12 7.32 18.16
N GLY A 109 -8.68 6.80 17.07
CA GLY A 109 -8.79 7.55 15.82
C GLY A 109 -9.60 6.81 14.77
N TYR A 110 -9.44 7.21 13.52
CA TYR A 110 -10.20 6.69 12.40
C TYR A 110 -9.29 6.22 11.27
N ALA A 111 -9.74 5.17 10.58
CA ALA A 111 -9.29 4.84 9.24
C ALA A 111 -10.37 5.28 8.24
N GLY A 112 -10.05 6.20 7.33
CA GLY A 112 -11.00 6.81 6.39
C GLY A 112 -11.33 8.27 6.72
N ALA A 113 -11.06 9.17 5.78
CA ALA A 113 -11.38 10.59 5.90
C ALA A 113 -12.87 10.93 5.64
N ASP A 114 -13.60 10.11 4.89
CA ASP A 114 -15.05 10.29 4.70
C ASP A 114 -15.82 9.81 5.94
N GLN A 115 -16.50 10.73 6.62
CA GLN A 115 -17.24 10.47 7.86
C GLN A 115 -18.32 9.38 7.74
N HIS A 116 -18.86 9.14 6.53
CA HIS A 116 -19.88 8.11 6.31
C HIS A 116 -19.30 6.69 6.28
N TYR A 117 -18.01 6.57 5.94
CA TYR A 117 -17.35 5.30 5.68
C TYR A 117 -16.15 5.03 6.60
N ARG A 118 -15.73 6.01 7.40
CA ARG A 118 -14.63 5.87 8.35
C ARG A 118 -14.88 4.74 9.34
N LEU A 119 -13.81 4.00 9.65
CA LEU A 119 -13.78 2.95 10.65
C LEU A 119 -13.18 3.53 11.94
N PRO A 120 -13.92 3.58 13.06
CA PRO A 120 -13.33 3.87 14.36
C PRO A 120 -12.32 2.78 14.72
N ILE A 121 -11.11 3.18 15.07
CA ILE A 121 -10.04 2.29 15.49
C ILE A 121 -9.48 2.67 16.86
N LYS A 122 -9.17 1.65 17.65
CA LYS A 122 -8.37 1.77 18.88
C LYS A 122 -7.07 1.00 18.67
N VAL A 123 -5.93 1.64 18.83
CA VAL A 123 -4.61 1.02 18.63
C VAL A 123 -3.90 0.96 19.99
N ILE A 124 -3.77 -0.24 20.53
CA ILE A 124 -3.09 -0.54 21.79
C ILE A 124 -1.70 -1.09 21.46
N THR A 125 -0.65 -0.47 21.99
CA THR A 125 0.73 -0.83 21.67
C THR A 125 1.58 -0.98 22.93
N GLU A 126 2.42 -2.00 22.94
CA GLU A 126 3.43 -2.19 23.99
C GLU A 126 4.49 -1.07 23.96
N PHE A 127 4.90 -0.63 22.76
CA PHE A 127 5.91 0.41 22.57
C PHE A 127 5.30 1.79 22.37
N ALA A 128 5.99 2.81 22.88
CA ALA A 128 5.60 4.20 22.71
C ALA A 128 5.76 4.65 21.25
N TRP A 129 6.80 4.17 20.56
CA TRP A 129 7.04 4.55 19.16
C TRP A 129 6.01 3.96 18.20
N HIS A 130 5.46 2.77 18.48
CA HIS A 130 4.32 2.22 17.73
C HIS A 130 3.06 3.06 17.92
N ASN A 131 2.85 3.61 19.11
CA ASN A 131 1.75 4.53 19.35
C ASN A 131 1.94 5.86 18.60
N LEU A 132 3.17 6.40 18.60
CA LEU A 132 3.52 7.58 17.82
C LEU A 132 3.32 7.34 16.32
N PHE A 133 3.72 6.18 15.82
CA PHE A 133 3.46 5.74 14.44
C PHE A 133 1.96 5.75 14.13
N ALA A 134 1.14 5.10 14.97
CA ALA A 134 -0.31 5.07 14.78
C ALA A 134 -0.92 6.48 14.76
N ARG A 135 -0.45 7.38 15.64
CA ARG A 135 -0.87 8.77 15.71
C ARG A 135 -0.49 9.59 14.47
N GLN A 136 0.65 9.30 13.84
CA GLN A 136 1.02 9.96 12.58
C GLN A 136 0.28 9.39 11.39
N LEU A 137 -0.01 8.10 11.39
CA LEU A 137 -0.53 7.42 10.22
C LEU A 137 -2.05 7.44 10.11
N PHE A 138 -2.77 7.32 11.22
CA PHE A 138 -4.23 7.33 11.22
C PHE A 138 -4.80 8.72 11.52
N ILE A 139 -6.09 8.90 11.27
CA ILE A 139 -6.76 10.17 11.50
C ILE A 139 -7.07 10.25 13.00
N GLU A 140 -6.42 11.19 13.69
CA GLU A 140 -6.69 11.44 15.10
C GLU A 140 -8.15 11.87 15.31
N ALA A 141 -8.79 11.34 16.35
CA ALA A 141 -10.11 11.80 16.75
C ALA A 141 -10.01 13.09 17.57
N ASP A 142 -10.92 14.02 17.37
CA ASP A 142 -11.08 15.14 18.30
C ASP A 142 -11.66 14.61 19.62
N ASP A 143 -11.06 15.00 20.76
CA ASP A 143 -11.41 14.48 22.10
C ASP A 143 -12.90 14.61 22.45
N ASN A 144 -13.62 15.55 21.84
CA ASN A 144 -15.05 15.78 22.08
C ASN A 144 -15.99 14.93 21.21
N ASP A 145 -15.47 14.32 20.13
CA ASP A 145 -16.27 13.65 19.08
C ASP A 145 -15.92 12.16 18.92
N TRP A 146 -15.06 11.62 19.79
CA TRP A 146 -14.72 10.20 19.79
C TRP A 146 -15.85 9.34 20.38
N ASP A 147 -16.50 8.56 19.52
CA ASP A 147 -17.36 7.44 19.89
C ASP A 147 -16.95 6.17 19.13
N CYS A 148 -16.55 5.16 19.89
CA CYS A 148 -16.13 3.84 19.40
C CYS A 148 -17.37 2.98 19.03
N GLY A 149 -18.57 3.33 19.53
CA GLY A 149 -19.83 2.65 19.26
C GLY A 149 -19.74 1.13 19.38
N GLN A 150 -20.53 0.40 18.57
CA GLN A 150 -20.38 -1.06 18.38
C GLN A 150 -19.46 -1.41 17.19
N GLY A 151 -18.96 -0.41 16.46
CA GLY A 151 -18.27 -0.57 15.18
C GLY A 151 -16.74 -0.61 15.25
N CYS A 152 -16.18 -0.36 16.43
CA CYS A 152 -14.75 -0.19 16.65
C CYS A 152 -13.93 -1.43 16.29
N PHE A 153 -12.82 -1.22 15.57
CA PHE A 153 -11.79 -2.24 15.38
C PHE A 153 -10.63 -1.97 16.33
N THR A 154 -10.20 -2.97 17.10
CA THR A 154 -9.07 -2.82 18.02
C THR A 154 -7.83 -3.50 17.46
N VAL A 155 -6.74 -2.74 17.33
CA VAL A 155 -5.42 -3.27 16.99
C VAL A 155 -4.63 -3.41 18.29
N ILE A 156 -4.10 -4.60 18.56
CA ILE A 156 -3.23 -4.88 19.70
C ILE A 156 -1.88 -5.31 19.16
N SER A 157 -0.86 -4.49 19.40
CA SER A 157 0.53 -4.77 19.01
C SER A 157 1.39 -4.98 20.25
N ALA A 158 1.87 -6.21 20.42
CA ALA A 158 2.77 -6.62 21.50
C ALA A 158 4.02 -7.32 20.92
N PRO A 159 4.95 -6.57 20.30
CA PRO A 159 6.07 -7.15 19.56
C PRO A 159 6.98 -8.05 20.37
N SER A 160 7.10 -7.82 21.69
CA SER A 160 7.97 -8.65 22.53
C SER A 160 7.35 -10.00 22.87
N PHE A 161 6.03 -10.16 22.72
CA PHE A 161 5.36 -11.44 22.84
C PHE A 161 5.61 -12.29 21.59
N LYS A 162 6.21 -13.47 21.79
CA LYS A 162 6.54 -14.41 20.72
C LYS A 162 5.64 -15.64 20.84
N ALA A 163 5.00 -16.01 19.74
CA ALA A 163 4.23 -17.25 19.67
C ALA A 163 5.16 -18.47 19.72
N ASP A 164 4.66 -19.56 20.28
CA ASP A 164 5.23 -20.89 20.10
C ASP A 164 4.52 -21.56 18.92
N PRO A 165 5.14 -21.75 17.75
CA PRO A 165 4.45 -22.25 16.54
C PRO A 165 3.74 -23.59 16.74
N GLU A 166 4.31 -24.48 17.55
CA GLU A 166 3.73 -25.81 17.77
C GLU A 166 2.48 -25.74 18.67
N LEU A 167 2.48 -24.84 19.65
CA LEU A 167 1.38 -24.69 20.61
C LEU A 167 0.31 -23.70 20.16
N ASP A 168 0.71 -22.68 19.41
CA ASP A 168 -0.11 -21.53 19.04
C ASP A 168 -0.59 -21.57 17.59
N GLY A 169 -0.24 -22.63 16.84
CA GLY A 169 -0.74 -22.84 15.47
C GLY A 169 -0.29 -21.77 14.47
N THR A 170 0.82 -21.09 14.74
CA THR A 170 1.40 -20.07 13.87
C THR A 170 2.50 -20.66 12.98
N ASN A 171 2.90 -19.92 11.94
CA ASN A 171 4.00 -20.33 11.07
C ASN A 171 5.38 -20.10 11.72
N SER A 172 5.52 -19.04 12.51
CA SER A 172 6.74 -18.70 13.24
C SER A 172 6.42 -18.00 14.57
N GLU A 173 7.45 -17.48 15.24
CA GLU A 173 7.31 -16.68 16.48
C GLU A 173 6.49 -15.40 16.27
N ALA A 174 6.41 -14.90 15.02
CA ALA A 174 5.62 -13.75 14.64
C ALA A 174 4.21 -14.17 14.19
N PHE A 175 3.25 -13.28 14.39
CA PHE A 175 1.86 -13.48 13.95
C PHE A 175 1.14 -12.15 13.77
N ILE A 176 0.29 -12.09 12.74
CA ILE A 176 -0.63 -11.00 12.44
C ILE A 176 -1.99 -11.63 12.18
N ILE A 177 -2.87 -11.63 13.19
CA ILE A 177 -4.16 -12.31 13.11
C ILE A 177 -5.29 -11.28 13.05
N ILE A 178 -6.16 -11.39 12.04
CA ILE A 178 -7.34 -10.53 11.87
C ILE A 178 -8.60 -11.34 12.19
N SER A 179 -9.34 -10.93 13.21
CA SER A 179 -10.68 -11.45 13.52
C SER A 179 -11.73 -10.42 13.14
N MET A 180 -12.53 -10.70 12.10
CA MET A 180 -13.62 -9.81 11.68
C MET A 180 -14.83 -9.88 12.64
N GLU A 181 -15.09 -11.05 13.24
CA GLU A 181 -16.19 -11.25 14.20
C GLU A 181 -15.91 -10.48 15.50
N GLU A 182 -14.71 -10.65 16.05
CA GLU A 182 -14.31 -9.96 17.29
C GLU A 182 -13.82 -8.52 17.06
N LYS A 183 -13.65 -8.11 15.80
CA LYS A 183 -13.12 -6.80 15.39
C LYS A 183 -11.76 -6.50 16.03
N VAL A 184 -10.89 -7.51 16.04
CA VAL A 184 -9.55 -7.43 16.63
C VAL A 184 -8.49 -7.76 15.58
N ILE A 185 -7.42 -6.96 15.57
CA ILE A 185 -6.15 -7.31 14.94
C ILE A 185 -5.15 -7.57 16.05
N LEU A 186 -4.54 -8.75 16.05
CA LEU A 186 -3.55 -9.16 17.04
C LEU A 186 -2.18 -9.33 16.38
N ILE A 187 -1.19 -8.57 16.85
CA ILE A 187 0.17 -8.55 16.29
C ILE A 187 1.17 -8.87 17.40
N GLY A 188 2.05 -9.84 17.16
CA GLY A 188 3.16 -10.18 18.05
C GLY A 188 4.38 -10.72 17.31
N GLY A 189 5.52 -10.73 17.99
CA GLY A 189 6.82 -11.23 17.51
C GLY A 189 7.50 -10.38 16.43
N THR A 190 6.86 -9.31 15.95
CA THR A 190 7.39 -8.39 14.94
C THR A 190 7.25 -6.95 15.39
N GLU A 191 8.33 -6.18 15.22
CA GLU A 191 8.38 -4.75 15.52
C GLU A 191 8.10 -3.87 14.29
N TYR A 192 7.94 -4.45 13.10
CA TYR A 192 7.71 -3.69 11.88
C TYR A 192 6.34 -2.97 11.92
N ALA A 193 6.36 -1.64 11.96
CA ALA A 193 5.15 -0.85 12.16
C ALA A 193 4.18 -0.93 10.97
N GLY A 194 4.68 -1.27 9.79
CA GLY A 194 3.85 -1.49 8.61
C GLY A 194 2.82 -2.62 8.77
N GLU A 195 2.97 -3.53 9.74
CA GLU A 195 1.91 -4.51 10.03
C GLU A 195 0.67 -3.84 10.62
N ILE A 196 0.81 -2.85 11.50
CA ILE A 196 -0.30 -2.06 12.06
C ILE A 196 -1.07 -1.37 10.93
N LYS A 197 -0.35 -0.72 10.00
CA LYS A 197 -0.93 -0.07 8.81
C LYS A 197 -1.71 -1.07 7.96
N LYS A 198 -1.03 -2.11 7.48
CA LYS A 198 -1.55 -2.98 6.43
C LYS A 198 -2.59 -3.99 6.90
N SER A 199 -2.61 -4.30 8.20
CA SER A 199 -3.70 -5.08 8.78
C SER A 199 -5.00 -4.27 8.80
N VAL A 200 -4.96 -2.98 9.17
CA VAL A 200 -6.13 -2.08 9.10
C VAL A 200 -6.58 -1.89 7.66
N PHE A 201 -5.63 -1.72 6.72
CA PHE A 201 -5.98 -1.68 5.29
C PHE A 201 -6.64 -2.98 4.81
N SER A 202 -6.19 -4.15 5.28
CA SER A 202 -6.84 -5.42 4.97
C SER A 202 -8.29 -5.46 5.47
N VAL A 203 -8.55 -4.93 6.67
CA VAL A 203 -9.92 -4.79 7.21
C VAL A 203 -10.76 -3.86 6.33
N MET A 204 -10.21 -2.70 5.93
CA MET A 204 -10.90 -1.77 5.02
C MET A 204 -11.18 -2.41 3.65
N ASN A 205 -10.27 -3.23 3.14
CA ASN A 205 -10.46 -3.99 1.91
C ASN A 205 -11.60 -5.02 2.00
N TYR A 206 -11.96 -5.48 3.20
CA TYR A 206 -13.11 -6.36 3.40
C TYR A 206 -14.41 -5.59 3.63
N LEU A 207 -14.40 -4.56 4.48
CA LEU A 207 -15.61 -3.85 4.92
C LEU A 207 -16.17 -2.90 3.85
N LEU A 208 -15.31 -2.19 3.12
CA LEU A 208 -15.77 -1.19 2.15
C LEU A 208 -16.52 -1.79 0.94
N PRO A 209 -16.09 -2.92 0.34
CA PRO A 209 -16.82 -3.54 -0.75
C PRO A 209 -18.25 -3.99 -0.39
N GLN A 210 -18.51 -4.31 0.88
CA GLN A 210 -19.86 -4.63 1.38
C GLN A 210 -20.78 -3.41 1.38
N LYS A 211 -20.20 -2.20 1.44
CA LYS A 211 -20.89 -0.92 1.33
C LYS A 211 -20.83 -0.34 -0.10
N ASN A 212 -20.42 -1.15 -1.09
CA ASN A 212 -20.20 -0.74 -2.47
C ASN A 212 -19.22 0.45 -2.63
N VAL A 213 -18.20 0.49 -1.77
CA VAL A 213 -17.08 1.45 -1.84
C VAL A 213 -15.83 0.69 -2.25
N LEU A 214 -15.15 1.14 -3.30
CA LEU A 214 -13.96 0.46 -3.82
C LEU A 214 -12.71 0.89 -3.01
N PRO A 215 -12.11 0.03 -2.19
CA PRO A 215 -10.80 0.27 -1.60
C PRO A 215 -9.70 0.11 -2.66
N MET A 216 -8.66 0.93 -2.58
CA MET A 216 -7.64 1.08 -3.61
C MET A 216 -6.25 1.21 -2.98
N HIS A 217 -5.29 0.44 -3.47
CA HIS A 217 -3.88 0.58 -3.13
C HIS A 217 -3.19 1.48 -4.16
N CYS A 218 -3.38 2.79 -3.98
CA CYS A 218 -2.90 3.83 -4.88
C CYS A 218 -2.57 5.11 -4.11
N SER A 219 -1.66 5.93 -4.63
CA SER A 219 -1.62 7.35 -4.25
C SER A 219 -2.69 8.13 -5.02
N ALA A 220 -3.07 9.29 -4.49
CA ALA A 220 -3.99 10.19 -5.16
C ALA A 220 -3.61 11.66 -4.95
N ASN A 221 -3.87 12.47 -5.97
CA ASN A 221 -3.73 13.92 -5.91
C ASN A 221 -4.85 14.59 -6.71
N VAL A 222 -4.99 15.90 -6.50
CA VAL A 222 -5.98 16.75 -7.17
C VAL A 222 -5.32 18.07 -7.56
N ASP A 223 -5.66 18.63 -8.71
CA ASP A 223 -5.22 19.99 -9.04
C ASP A 223 -6.17 21.05 -8.46
N TYR A 224 -5.89 22.31 -8.79
CA TYR A 224 -6.68 23.46 -8.35
C TYR A 224 -8.05 23.55 -9.02
N ASP A 225 -8.28 22.84 -10.14
CA ASP A 225 -9.58 22.79 -10.81
C ASP A 225 -10.47 21.65 -10.29
N GLY A 226 -9.91 20.78 -9.44
CA GLY A 226 -10.62 19.67 -8.82
C GLY A 226 -10.52 18.35 -9.59
N ASP A 227 -9.68 18.28 -10.64
CA ASP A 227 -9.47 17.07 -11.40
C ASP A 227 -8.62 16.10 -10.58
N VAL A 228 -9.17 14.92 -10.27
CA VAL A 228 -8.53 13.92 -9.40
C VAL A 228 -7.80 12.86 -10.21
N SER A 229 -6.63 12.43 -9.73
CA SER A 229 -5.82 11.38 -10.36
C SER A 229 -5.44 10.29 -9.37
N LEU A 230 -5.50 9.03 -9.83
CA LEU A 230 -5.09 7.85 -9.06
C LEU A 230 -3.85 7.21 -9.66
N PHE A 231 -2.89 6.81 -8.82
CA PHE A 231 -1.67 6.14 -9.26
C PHE A 231 -1.53 4.79 -8.56
N PHE A 232 -1.80 3.71 -9.29
CA PHE A 232 -1.59 2.34 -8.80
C PHE A 232 -0.20 1.85 -9.16
N GLY A 233 0.36 0.96 -8.34
CA GLY A 233 1.67 0.38 -8.56
C GLY A 233 2.21 -0.27 -7.30
N LEU A 234 3.21 -1.14 -7.43
CA LEU A 234 3.88 -1.71 -6.25
C LEU A 234 4.94 -0.76 -5.68
N SER A 235 5.62 -1.18 -4.62
CA SER A 235 6.76 -0.45 -4.08
C SER A 235 7.86 -0.31 -5.15
N GLY A 236 8.45 0.89 -5.28
CA GLY A 236 9.53 1.15 -6.23
C GLY A 236 9.12 1.47 -7.67
N THR A 237 7.83 1.44 -8.01
CA THR A 237 7.33 1.81 -9.36
C THR A 237 7.12 3.32 -9.55
N GLY A 238 7.41 4.14 -8.54
CA GLY A 238 7.34 5.60 -8.63
C GLY A 238 6.02 6.24 -8.18
N LYS A 239 5.09 5.51 -7.53
CA LYS A 239 3.82 6.06 -7.01
C LYS A 239 4.02 7.38 -6.25
N THR A 240 4.81 7.34 -5.17
CA THR A 240 5.05 8.48 -4.28
C THR A 240 5.75 9.63 -5.01
N THR A 241 6.75 9.32 -5.83
CA THR A 241 7.51 10.32 -6.60
C THR A 241 6.66 11.02 -7.66
N LEU A 242 5.70 10.31 -8.29
CA LEU A 242 4.84 10.84 -9.34
C LEU A 242 3.58 11.51 -8.80
N SER A 243 3.09 11.11 -7.62
CA SER A 243 1.98 11.81 -6.97
C SER A 243 2.38 13.12 -6.31
N ALA A 244 3.66 13.28 -5.94
CA ALA A 244 4.24 14.51 -5.40
C ALA A 244 4.56 15.53 -6.51
N ASP A 245 3.54 15.95 -7.26
CA ASP A 245 3.63 16.98 -8.28
C ASP A 245 3.44 18.38 -7.65
N PRO A 246 4.34 19.36 -7.87
CA PRO A 246 4.18 20.72 -7.33
C PRO A 246 2.90 21.44 -7.76
N GLY A 247 2.33 21.10 -8.92
CA GLY A 247 1.09 21.68 -9.44
C GLY A 247 -0.18 21.03 -8.90
N ARG A 248 -0.06 20.02 -8.03
CA ARG A 248 -1.19 19.24 -7.50
C ARG A 248 -1.09 19.11 -5.98
N LEU A 249 -2.24 19.00 -5.33
CA LEU A 249 -2.37 18.78 -3.90
C LEU A 249 -2.47 17.27 -3.62
N LEU A 250 -1.63 16.76 -2.72
CA LEU A 250 -1.63 15.37 -2.29
C LEU A 250 -2.87 15.08 -1.44
N ILE A 251 -3.63 14.04 -1.81
CA ILE A 251 -4.74 13.52 -0.99
C ILE A 251 -4.20 12.43 -0.06
N GLY A 252 -3.32 11.56 -0.58
CA GLY A 252 -2.65 10.51 0.18
C GLY A 252 -1.65 9.75 -0.69
N ASP A 253 -0.74 8.99 -0.08
CA ASP A 253 0.38 8.34 -0.79
C ASP A 253 0.18 6.84 -1.06
N ASP A 254 -0.82 6.17 -0.46
CA ASP A 254 -0.86 4.69 -0.53
C ASP A 254 -2.26 4.05 -0.48
N GLU A 255 -3.20 4.53 0.36
CA GLU A 255 -4.47 3.83 0.60
C GLU A 255 -5.68 4.76 0.48
N HIS A 256 -6.52 4.51 -0.53
CA HIS A 256 -7.72 5.31 -0.80
C HIS A 256 -8.95 4.44 -0.93
N ALA A 257 -10.12 5.08 -0.92
CA ALA A 257 -11.38 4.44 -1.24
C ALA A 257 -12.25 5.34 -2.12
N TRP A 258 -12.97 4.74 -3.08
CA TRP A 258 -13.84 5.44 -4.01
C TRP A 258 -15.31 5.14 -3.71
N SER A 259 -15.96 6.09 -3.03
CA SER A 259 -17.36 6.04 -2.63
C SER A 259 -18.28 6.61 -3.72
N PRO A 260 -19.61 6.63 -3.50
CA PRO A 260 -20.52 7.38 -4.36
C PRO A 260 -20.27 8.90 -4.39
N ASN A 261 -19.55 9.46 -3.41
CA ASN A 261 -19.32 10.91 -3.27
C ASN A 261 -17.97 11.39 -3.82
N GLY A 262 -17.06 10.47 -4.16
CA GLY A 262 -15.70 10.84 -4.54
C GLY A 262 -14.69 9.85 -3.97
N ILE A 263 -13.45 10.30 -3.81
CA ILE A 263 -12.40 9.52 -3.15
C ILE A 263 -12.08 10.09 -1.77
N PHE A 264 -11.59 9.23 -0.89
CA PHE A 264 -11.03 9.62 0.39
C PHE A 264 -9.80 8.80 0.74
N ASN A 265 -8.85 9.44 1.43
CA ASN A 265 -7.70 8.77 2.02
C ASN A 265 -8.15 7.90 3.20
N ILE A 266 -7.65 6.68 3.30
CA ILE A 266 -7.88 5.80 4.45
C ILE A 266 -6.99 6.22 5.63
N GLU A 267 -5.89 6.90 5.35
CA GLU A 267 -4.86 7.31 6.30
C GLU A 267 -4.99 8.80 6.67
N GLY A 268 -4.36 9.19 7.78
CA GLY A 268 -4.10 10.56 8.19
C GLY A 268 -2.64 11.01 8.01
N GLY A 269 -1.80 10.14 7.46
CA GLY A 269 -0.38 10.38 7.22
C GLY A 269 0.18 9.59 6.06
N CYS A 270 1.50 9.60 5.96
CA CYS A 270 2.27 8.89 4.94
C CYS A 270 3.30 7.98 5.60
N TYR A 271 3.68 6.91 4.90
CA TYR A 271 4.71 5.97 5.34
C TYR A 271 5.72 5.72 4.22
N ALA A 272 6.46 6.78 3.90
CA ALA A 272 7.34 6.88 2.75
C ALA A 272 8.60 6.03 2.90
N LYS A 273 9.17 5.61 1.76
CA LYS A 273 10.46 4.93 1.69
C LYS A 273 11.58 5.98 1.72
N CYS A 274 12.64 5.74 2.50
CA CYS A 274 13.70 6.72 2.70
C CYS A 274 15.01 6.41 1.97
N VAL A 275 15.16 5.22 1.39
CA VAL A 275 16.42 4.86 0.70
C VAL A 275 16.71 5.82 -0.45
N GLY A 276 17.88 6.46 -0.41
CA GLY A 276 18.31 7.43 -1.42
C GLY A 276 17.52 8.75 -1.41
N LEU A 277 16.75 9.01 -0.34
CA LEU A 277 16.00 10.24 -0.15
C LEU A 277 16.97 11.42 -0.06
N SER A 278 16.69 12.46 -0.86
CA SER A 278 17.46 13.69 -0.85
C SER A 278 16.53 14.85 -1.14
N ARG A 279 16.83 16.01 -0.56
CA ARG A 279 16.03 17.22 -0.74
C ARG A 279 15.93 17.65 -2.20
N ASP A 280 16.98 17.42 -3.00
CA ASP A 280 17.00 17.79 -4.42
C ASP A 280 16.03 16.95 -5.26
N LYS A 281 15.86 15.67 -4.93
CA LYS A 281 14.99 14.76 -5.69
C LYS A 281 13.53 14.83 -5.22
N GLU A 282 13.33 14.88 -3.90
CA GLU A 282 12.01 14.73 -3.25
C GLU A 282 11.87 15.70 -2.06
N PRO A 283 11.85 17.03 -2.31
CA PRO A 283 11.88 18.05 -1.25
C PRO A 283 10.69 17.96 -0.29
N GLN A 284 9.49 17.64 -0.79
CA GLN A 284 8.28 17.55 0.03
C GLN A 284 8.38 16.44 1.09
N ILE A 285 8.96 15.29 0.73
CA ILE A 285 9.14 14.14 1.64
C ILE A 285 10.32 14.39 2.57
N TYR A 286 11.41 14.99 2.07
CA TYR A 286 12.55 15.33 2.90
C TYR A 286 12.17 16.33 3.99
N ASP A 287 11.44 17.38 3.63
CA ASP A 287 11.05 18.46 4.55
C ASP A 287 9.93 18.02 5.53
N SER A 288 9.23 16.92 5.27
CA SER A 288 8.23 16.36 6.20
C SER A 288 8.85 15.60 7.38
N ILE A 289 10.14 15.28 7.31
CA ILE A 289 10.91 14.60 8.37
C ILE A 289 11.34 15.63 9.41
N GLN A 290 10.40 16.00 10.26
CA GLN A 290 10.55 16.95 11.36
C GLN A 290 9.91 16.41 12.66
N ASN A 291 9.84 17.23 13.71
CA ASN A 291 9.23 16.84 14.99
C ASN A 291 7.87 16.14 14.80
N GLY A 292 7.75 14.95 15.40
CA GLY A 292 6.59 14.07 15.28
C GLY A 292 6.74 12.96 14.24
N ALA A 293 7.65 13.10 13.27
CA ALA A 293 7.95 12.02 12.33
C ALA A 293 8.71 10.88 13.02
N VAL A 294 8.53 9.66 12.49
CA VAL A 294 9.21 8.43 12.92
C VAL A 294 10.03 7.89 11.74
N LEU A 295 11.34 7.84 11.88
CA LEU A 295 12.25 7.13 10.99
C LEU A 295 12.43 5.69 11.47
N GLU A 296 12.19 4.73 10.59
CA GLU A 296 12.30 3.31 10.90
C GLU A 296 13.48 2.72 10.13
N ASN A 297 14.43 2.15 10.87
CA ASN A 297 15.67 1.54 10.38
C ASN A 297 16.60 2.48 9.60
N VAL A 298 16.45 3.81 9.74
CA VAL A 298 17.40 4.78 9.18
C VAL A 298 18.55 4.99 10.16
N ILE A 299 19.77 4.69 9.72
CA ILE A 299 20.97 4.95 10.50
C ILE A 299 21.14 6.47 10.66
N CYS A 300 21.40 6.91 11.89
CA CYS A 300 21.69 8.30 12.19
C CYS A 300 23.09 8.43 12.80
N THR A 301 23.89 9.38 12.30
CA THR A 301 25.21 9.72 12.85
C THR A 301 25.13 11.11 13.46
N ASP A 302 25.43 11.25 14.75
CA ASP A 302 25.29 12.51 15.50
C ASP A 302 23.88 13.15 15.36
N GLY A 303 22.85 12.29 15.28
CA GLY A 303 21.46 12.69 15.07
C GLY A 303 21.09 13.05 13.63
N VAL A 304 22.02 13.01 12.67
CA VAL A 304 21.75 13.27 11.25
C VAL A 304 21.40 11.95 10.55
N PRO A 305 20.21 11.83 9.92
CA PRO A 305 19.84 10.65 9.15
C PRO A 305 20.71 10.46 7.91
N ASP A 306 21.21 9.24 7.71
CA ASP A 306 21.91 8.81 6.50
C ASP A 306 20.96 7.94 5.66
N PHE A 307 20.34 8.57 4.65
CA PHE A 307 19.35 7.94 3.78
C PHE A 307 19.95 7.01 2.72
N ASP A 308 21.26 7.07 2.48
CA ASP A 308 21.96 6.18 1.57
C ASP A 308 22.44 4.89 2.29
N ASN A 309 22.51 4.91 3.61
CA ASN A 309 22.94 3.77 4.41
C ASN A 309 21.81 2.73 4.60
N THR A 310 21.89 1.65 3.83
CA THR A 310 20.96 0.51 3.88
C THR A 310 21.51 -0.69 4.65
N SER A 311 22.49 -0.50 5.54
CA SER A 311 23.15 -1.60 6.25
C SER A 311 22.20 -2.44 7.11
N LEU A 312 21.12 -1.85 7.62
CA LEU A 312 20.04 -2.56 8.31
C LEU A 312 19.04 -3.17 7.33
N THR A 313 18.60 -2.38 6.35
CA THR A 313 17.62 -2.78 5.33
C THR A 313 17.57 -1.74 4.21
N GLU A 314 17.15 -2.15 3.02
CA GLU A 314 16.79 -1.24 1.94
C GLU A 314 15.35 -0.73 2.04
N ASN A 315 14.57 -1.25 3.00
CA ASN A 315 13.21 -0.81 3.31
C ASN A 315 13.20 0.18 4.49
N THR A 316 14.12 1.15 4.49
CA THR A 316 14.07 2.27 5.43
C THR A 316 12.82 3.11 5.19
N ARG A 317 12.21 3.64 6.26
CA ARG A 317 10.92 4.33 6.19
C ARG A 317 10.86 5.60 7.03
N ALA A 318 9.92 6.48 6.67
CA ALA A 318 9.51 7.63 7.46
C ALA A 318 7.98 7.65 7.55
N ALA A 319 7.45 7.64 8.78
CA ALA A 319 6.05 7.91 9.06
C ALA A 319 5.88 9.36 9.54
N TYR A 320 4.98 10.10 8.92
CA TYR A 320 4.68 11.48 9.28
C TYR A 320 3.22 11.81 8.93
N PRO A 321 2.59 12.75 9.65
CA PRO A 321 1.19 13.09 9.40
C PRO A 321 1.09 13.87 8.09
N LEU A 322 -0.05 13.78 7.41
CA LEU A 322 -0.22 14.34 6.08
C LEU A 322 0.00 15.85 6.06
N ARG A 323 -0.37 16.54 7.15
CA ARG A 323 -0.14 17.98 7.37
C ARG A 323 1.34 18.41 7.33
N HIS A 324 2.30 17.49 7.39
CA HIS A 324 3.71 17.82 7.16
C HIS A 324 4.03 18.06 5.68
N ILE A 325 3.17 17.61 4.77
CA ILE A 325 3.24 17.94 3.34
C ILE A 325 2.51 19.26 3.12
N ASN A 326 3.24 20.31 2.73
CA ASN A 326 2.69 21.66 2.54
C ASN A 326 1.54 21.72 1.53
N ASN A 327 1.63 20.94 0.44
CA ASN A 327 0.61 20.86 -0.61
C ASN A 327 -0.27 19.63 -0.41
N SER A 328 -0.94 19.51 0.74
CA SER A 328 -1.83 18.40 1.04
C SER A 328 -3.29 18.86 1.21
N VAL A 329 -4.23 17.95 0.97
CA VAL A 329 -5.67 18.19 1.13
C VAL A 329 -6.11 17.77 2.53
N VAL A 330 -6.74 18.69 3.28
CA VAL A 330 -7.29 18.46 4.62
C VAL A 330 -8.70 19.05 4.72
N PRO A 331 -9.76 18.26 5.00
CA PRO A 331 -9.78 16.79 5.13
C PRO A 331 -9.44 16.11 3.80
N SER A 332 -8.81 14.94 3.86
CA SER A 332 -8.22 14.24 2.71
C SER A 332 -9.26 13.51 1.84
N THR A 333 -10.18 14.29 1.29
CA THR A 333 -11.29 13.86 0.43
C THR A 333 -11.31 14.71 -0.85
N ALA A 334 -11.70 14.13 -1.97
CA ALA A 334 -11.86 14.85 -3.24
C ALA A 334 -12.98 14.25 -4.09
N GLY A 335 -13.24 14.87 -5.25
CA GLY A 335 -14.25 14.42 -6.21
C GLY A 335 -13.93 13.07 -6.87
N HIS A 336 -14.62 12.77 -7.96
CA HIS A 336 -14.37 11.56 -8.73
C HIS A 336 -13.08 11.69 -9.55
N PRO A 337 -12.27 10.62 -9.66
CA PRO A 337 -11.11 10.59 -10.55
C PRO A 337 -11.52 10.84 -12.00
N ARG A 338 -10.72 11.65 -12.70
CA ARG A 338 -10.77 11.79 -14.16
C ARG A 338 -9.75 10.87 -14.83
N THR A 339 -8.64 10.59 -14.16
CA THR A 339 -7.54 9.79 -14.70
C THR A 339 -7.04 8.75 -13.71
N ILE A 340 -6.81 7.53 -14.21
CA ILE A 340 -6.16 6.43 -13.48
C ILE A 340 -4.88 6.05 -14.22
N ILE A 341 -3.79 5.96 -13.48
CA ILE A 341 -2.48 5.53 -13.97
C ILE A 341 -2.07 4.24 -13.28
N PHE A 342 -1.82 3.21 -14.07
CA PHE A 342 -1.18 1.97 -13.64
C PHE A 342 0.32 2.05 -13.93
N LEU A 343 1.12 2.09 -12.87
CA LEU A 343 2.58 2.12 -12.95
C LEU A 343 3.13 0.70 -12.92
N THR A 344 3.86 0.33 -13.97
CA THR A 344 4.57 -0.93 -14.06
C THR A 344 6.07 -0.67 -14.26
N ALA A 345 6.93 -1.43 -13.59
CA ALA A 345 8.37 -1.39 -13.86
C ALA A 345 8.74 -2.63 -14.68
N ASP A 346 8.54 -2.59 -15.99
CA ASP A 346 8.84 -3.72 -16.86
C ASP A 346 10.35 -3.86 -17.07
N ALA A 347 10.95 -4.88 -16.44
CA ALA A 347 12.38 -5.20 -16.62
C ALA A 347 12.68 -5.99 -17.90
N SER A 348 11.65 -6.46 -18.61
CA SER A 348 11.83 -7.11 -19.91
C SER A 348 12.02 -6.11 -21.04
N GLY A 349 11.56 -4.87 -20.86
CA GLY A 349 11.75 -3.75 -21.78
C GLY A 349 10.88 -3.83 -23.04
N VAL A 350 9.71 -4.48 -22.93
CA VAL A 350 8.82 -4.75 -24.07
C VAL A 350 7.51 -3.98 -24.00
N LEU A 351 7.06 -3.58 -22.80
CA LEU A 351 5.86 -2.76 -22.69
C LEU A 351 6.11 -1.34 -23.21
N PRO A 352 5.16 -0.75 -23.95
CA PRO A 352 5.23 0.66 -24.34
C PRO A 352 5.42 1.59 -23.13
N PRO A 353 6.09 2.73 -23.29
CA PRO A 353 6.24 3.72 -22.22
C PRO A 353 4.91 4.20 -21.65
N ILE A 354 3.90 4.37 -22.51
CA ILE A 354 2.54 4.74 -22.14
C ILE A 354 1.54 4.09 -23.11
N SER A 355 0.44 3.59 -22.56
CA SER A 355 -0.69 3.06 -23.32
C SER A 355 -2.01 3.51 -22.72
N ARG A 356 -2.98 3.91 -23.54
CA ARG A 356 -4.38 4.10 -23.12
C ARG A 356 -5.07 2.73 -23.08
N LEU A 357 -5.78 2.45 -22.01
CA LEU A 357 -6.52 1.20 -21.82
C LEU A 357 -8.01 1.46 -22.02
N ASN A 358 -8.71 0.54 -22.70
CA ASN A 358 -10.15 0.46 -22.56
C ASN A 358 -10.52 -0.15 -21.19
N LYS A 359 -11.82 -0.18 -20.86
CA LYS A 359 -12.29 -0.72 -19.57
C LYS A 359 -11.83 -2.16 -19.34
N GLU A 360 -12.04 -3.05 -20.31
CA GLU A 360 -11.72 -4.47 -20.15
C GLU A 360 -10.20 -4.69 -19.97
N GLN A 361 -9.36 -3.93 -20.69
CA GLN A 361 -7.91 -3.91 -20.52
C GLN A 361 -7.53 -3.33 -19.16
N ALA A 362 -8.20 -2.27 -18.69
CA ALA A 362 -7.98 -1.73 -17.35
C ALA A 362 -8.28 -2.78 -16.28
N MET A 363 -9.40 -3.48 -16.37
CA MET A 363 -9.74 -4.57 -15.45
C MET A 363 -8.73 -5.73 -15.54
N TYR A 364 -8.31 -6.13 -16.75
CA TYR A 364 -7.31 -7.19 -16.96
C TYR A 364 -5.96 -6.83 -16.34
N HIS A 365 -5.44 -5.63 -16.62
CA HIS A 365 -4.17 -5.15 -16.09
C HIS A 365 -4.24 -4.86 -14.59
N PHE A 366 -5.39 -4.44 -14.06
CA PHE A 366 -5.62 -4.28 -12.63
C PHE A 366 -5.58 -5.64 -11.92
N MET A 367 -6.31 -6.64 -12.42
CA MET A 367 -6.27 -8.01 -11.88
C MET A 367 -4.88 -8.66 -12.02
N SER A 368 -4.18 -8.40 -13.12
CA SER A 368 -2.81 -8.89 -13.31
C SER A 368 -1.85 -8.23 -12.31
N GLY A 369 -1.93 -6.91 -12.16
CA GLY A 369 -1.04 -6.12 -11.30
C GLY A 369 0.44 -6.37 -11.60
N TYR A 370 0.79 -6.39 -12.89
CA TYR A 370 2.13 -6.73 -13.36
C TYR A 370 3.14 -5.62 -13.07
N THR A 371 4.30 -6.00 -12.54
CA THR A 371 5.51 -5.17 -12.46
C THR A 371 6.74 -6.05 -12.30
N SER A 372 7.92 -5.48 -12.04
CA SER A 372 9.09 -6.23 -11.61
C SER A 372 9.48 -5.86 -10.19
N LYS A 373 9.78 -6.86 -9.35
CA LYS A 373 10.51 -6.64 -8.09
C LYS A 373 11.89 -6.12 -8.46
N LEU A 374 12.24 -4.92 -8.03
CA LEU A 374 13.52 -4.32 -8.36
C LEU A 374 14.64 -4.96 -7.52
N ALA A 375 15.85 -4.98 -8.06
CA ALA A 375 17.01 -5.38 -7.27
C ALA A 375 17.14 -4.43 -6.06
N GLY A 376 17.33 -5.00 -4.87
CA GLY A 376 17.48 -4.20 -3.66
C GLY A 376 16.18 -3.65 -3.05
N THR A 377 15.02 -4.24 -3.35
CA THR A 377 13.76 -3.89 -2.65
C THR A 377 13.24 -4.97 -1.72
N GLU A 378 13.76 -6.20 -1.84
CA GLU A 378 13.39 -7.35 -1.01
C GLU A 378 14.62 -8.24 -0.76
N ARG A 379 14.69 -8.85 0.43
CA ARG A 379 15.80 -9.71 0.84
C ARG A 379 16.00 -10.86 -0.15
N GLY A 380 17.18 -10.90 -0.78
CA GLY A 380 17.57 -11.95 -1.73
C GLY A 380 17.31 -11.65 -3.22
N VAL A 381 16.71 -10.51 -3.57
CA VAL A 381 16.46 -10.13 -4.97
C VAL A 381 17.67 -9.35 -5.53
N THR A 382 18.52 -10.04 -6.30
CA THR A 382 19.72 -9.45 -6.93
C THR A 382 19.52 -9.04 -8.39
N LYS A 383 18.43 -9.49 -9.02
CA LYS A 383 18.05 -9.14 -10.40
C LYS A 383 16.55 -8.90 -10.44
N PRO A 384 16.04 -7.99 -11.28
CA PRO A 384 14.62 -7.78 -11.40
C PRO A 384 13.86 -9.05 -11.79
N GLN A 385 12.77 -9.33 -11.10
CA GLN A 385 11.92 -10.49 -11.37
C GLN A 385 10.49 -10.04 -11.63
N ALA A 386 9.90 -10.54 -12.72
CA ALA A 386 8.49 -10.33 -13.02
C ALA A 386 7.63 -10.76 -11.82
N THR A 387 6.68 -9.92 -11.44
CA THR A 387 5.76 -10.18 -10.35
C THR A 387 4.37 -9.73 -10.74
N PHE A 388 3.38 -10.50 -10.32
CA PHE A 388 1.97 -10.23 -10.55
C PHE A 388 1.29 -10.15 -9.19
N SER A 389 0.86 -8.95 -8.84
CA SER A 389 0.22 -8.67 -7.56
C SER A 389 -1.15 -8.09 -7.84
N ALA A 390 -2.17 -8.94 -7.86
CA ALA A 390 -3.54 -8.56 -8.20
C ALA A 390 -4.00 -7.28 -7.51
N CYS A 391 -4.72 -6.42 -8.27
CA CYS A 391 -5.17 -5.09 -7.87
C CYS A 391 -4.05 -4.17 -7.38
N PHE A 392 -2.81 -4.45 -7.80
CA PHE A 392 -1.57 -3.85 -7.26
C PHE A 392 -1.44 -3.96 -5.74
N GLY A 393 -2.13 -4.89 -5.09
CA GLY A 393 -2.27 -4.94 -3.63
C GLY A 393 -2.58 -6.32 -3.05
N ALA A 394 -2.36 -7.41 -3.79
CA ALA A 394 -2.76 -8.78 -3.44
C ALA A 394 -2.58 -9.17 -1.96
N PRO A 395 -1.45 -8.89 -1.27
CA PRO A 395 -1.27 -9.27 0.13
C PRO A 395 -2.31 -8.68 1.11
N PHE A 396 -3.07 -7.67 0.68
CA PHE A 396 -4.02 -6.93 1.49
C PHE A 396 -5.47 -7.17 1.09
N LEU A 397 -5.75 -8.05 0.13
CA LEU A 397 -7.09 -8.31 -0.40
C LEU A 397 -7.70 -9.54 0.27
N PRO A 398 -8.75 -9.39 1.11
CA PRO A 398 -9.42 -10.53 1.71
C PRO A 398 -10.42 -11.19 0.76
N LEU A 399 -11.05 -10.40 -0.12
CA LEU A 399 -11.99 -10.89 -1.14
C LEU A 399 -11.27 -11.32 -2.42
N ASN A 400 -11.99 -12.04 -3.29
CA ASN A 400 -11.49 -12.41 -4.61
C ASN A 400 -11.15 -11.15 -5.45
N PRO A 401 -9.97 -11.08 -6.10
CA PRO A 401 -9.55 -9.94 -6.92
C PRO A 401 -10.57 -9.47 -7.97
N ARG A 402 -11.38 -10.40 -8.51
CA ARG A 402 -12.47 -10.09 -9.44
C ARG A 402 -13.44 -9.06 -8.84
N ARG A 403 -13.79 -9.17 -7.55
CA ARG A 403 -14.74 -8.25 -6.90
C ARG A 403 -14.28 -6.80 -7.00
N TYR A 404 -13.00 -6.54 -6.77
CA TYR A 404 -12.45 -5.18 -6.87
C TYR A 404 -12.34 -4.72 -8.32
N ALA A 405 -12.03 -5.62 -9.25
CA ALA A 405 -11.96 -5.31 -10.67
C ALA A 405 -13.34 -4.95 -11.25
N ASP A 406 -14.39 -5.69 -10.90
CA ASP A 406 -15.77 -5.41 -11.29
C ASP A 406 -16.20 -4.03 -10.78
N MET A 407 -15.93 -3.73 -9.52
CA MET A 407 -16.17 -2.40 -8.93
C MET A 407 -15.39 -1.29 -9.64
N LEU A 408 -14.14 -1.53 -10.02
CA LEU A 408 -13.33 -0.57 -10.79
C LEU A 408 -13.95 -0.32 -12.17
N GLY A 409 -14.35 -1.37 -12.88
CA GLY A 409 -14.99 -1.27 -14.20
C GLY A 409 -16.29 -0.46 -14.15
N GLU A 410 -17.15 -0.73 -13.17
CA GLU A 410 -18.38 0.03 -12.95
C GLU A 410 -18.10 1.53 -12.71
N LYS A 411 -17.05 1.85 -11.95
CA LYS A 411 -16.66 3.23 -11.65
C LYS A 411 -16.05 3.94 -12.86
N ILE A 412 -15.25 3.24 -13.67
CA ILE A 412 -14.70 3.76 -14.92
C ILE A 412 -15.83 4.18 -15.86
N ASP A 413 -16.79 3.29 -16.13
CA ASP A 413 -17.92 3.59 -17.03
C ASP A 413 -18.80 4.70 -16.48
N LYS A 414 -19.13 4.67 -15.18
CA LYS A 414 -20.03 5.64 -14.56
C LYS A 414 -19.47 7.07 -14.59
N HIS A 415 -18.16 7.21 -14.48
CA HIS A 415 -17.51 8.51 -14.34
C HIS A 415 -16.69 8.91 -15.58
N GLY A 416 -16.65 8.09 -16.64
CA GLY A 416 -15.94 8.39 -17.88
C GLY A 416 -14.43 8.55 -17.67
N VAL A 417 -13.84 7.67 -16.88
CA VAL A 417 -12.45 7.81 -16.41
C VAL A 417 -11.45 7.29 -17.43
N ASP A 418 -10.44 8.08 -17.75
CA ASP A 418 -9.34 7.67 -18.61
C ASP A 418 -8.33 6.82 -17.84
N VAL A 419 -7.94 5.68 -18.42
CA VAL A 419 -6.99 4.76 -17.80
C VAL A 419 -5.74 4.60 -18.66
N PHE A 420 -4.58 4.79 -18.05
CA PHE A 420 -3.28 4.67 -18.70
C PHE A 420 -2.41 3.62 -18.00
N LEU A 421 -1.68 2.83 -18.78
CA LEU A 421 -0.58 1.99 -18.32
C LEU A 421 0.73 2.69 -18.65
N ILE A 422 1.53 3.01 -17.64
CA ILE A 422 2.82 3.69 -17.80
C ILE A 422 3.96 2.78 -17.34
N ASN A 423 4.89 2.50 -18.25
CA ASN A 423 6.11 1.77 -17.95
C ASN A 423 7.16 2.73 -17.36
N THR A 424 7.58 2.45 -16.14
CA THR A 424 8.63 3.15 -15.36
C THR A 424 9.91 2.30 -15.22
N GLY A 425 9.91 1.16 -15.91
CA GLY A 425 10.98 0.17 -15.95
C GLY A 425 11.97 0.48 -17.07
N TRP A 426 12.20 -0.49 -17.94
CA TRP A 426 13.25 -0.47 -18.96
C TRP A 426 12.69 -0.27 -20.36
N ILE A 427 13.56 0.25 -21.24
CA ILE A 427 13.35 0.40 -22.68
C ILE A 427 14.68 0.13 -23.41
N GLU A 428 14.66 0.07 -24.75
CA GLU A 428 15.82 -0.25 -25.60
C GLU A 428 16.40 -1.66 -25.37
N GLY A 429 15.69 -2.52 -24.64
CA GLY A 429 16.14 -3.86 -24.28
C GLY A 429 15.78 -4.25 -22.84
N PRO A 430 16.02 -5.52 -22.46
CA PRO A 430 15.77 -5.99 -21.11
C PRO A 430 16.80 -5.43 -20.13
N PHE A 431 16.52 -5.53 -18.82
CA PHE A 431 17.48 -5.24 -17.76
C PHE A 431 18.86 -5.85 -18.05
N GLY A 432 19.91 -5.02 -17.91
CA GLY A 432 21.30 -5.39 -18.20
C GLY A 432 21.72 -5.17 -19.66
N LYS A 433 20.79 -4.93 -20.58
CA LYS A 433 21.07 -4.53 -21.98
C LYS A 433 20.44 -3.19 -22.36
N GLY A 434 19.20 -2.97 -21.94
CA GLY A 434 18.48 -1.71 -22.11
C GLY A 434 18.77 -0.73 -20.98
N LYS A 435 18.02 0.38 -20.97
CA LYS A 435 18.14 1.46 -19.98
C LYS A 435 16.82 1.66 -19.27
N ARG A 436 16.88 2.13 -18.03
CA ARG A 436 15.67 2.55 -17.32
C ARG A 436 15.12 3.81 -18.00
N ILE A 437 13.79 3.90 -18.15
CA ILE A 437 13.14 5.07 -18.73
C ILE A 437 13.49 6.30 -17.87
N PRO A 438 14.07 7.36 -18.47
CA PRO A 438 14.39 8.60 -17.75
C PRO A 438 13.17 9.16 -17.02
N LEU A 439 13.36 9.60 -15.77
CA LEU A 439 12.28 10.13 -14.94
C LEU A 439 11.61 11.36 -15.57
N GLU A 440 12.36 12.17 -16.31
CA GLU A 440 11.85 13.31 -17.07
C GLU A 440 10.78 12.88 -18.10
N TYR A 441 11.00 11.79 -18.85
CA TYR A 441 10.02 11.28 -19.80
C TYR A 441 8.81 10.69 -19.09
N THR A 442 9.01 9.98 -17.98
CA THR A 442 7.89 9.49 -17.16
C THR A 442 7.02 10.63 -16.65
N ARG A 443 7.63 11.73 -16.17
CA ARG A 443 6.89 12.93 -15.74
C ARG A 443 6.14 13.59 -16.90
N ALA A 444 6.76 13.68 -18.08
CA ALA A 444 6.09 14.20 -19.27
C ALA A 444 4.87 13.35 -19.68
N MET A 445 4.99 12.02 -19.69
CA MET A 445 3.88 11.11 -19.98
C MET A 445 2.74 11.22 -18.97
N VAL A 446 3.07 11.28 -17.67
CA VAL A 446 2.09 11.50 -16.61
C VAL A 446 1.39 12.83 -16.82
N ARG A 447 2.15 13.93 -16.98
CA ARG A 447 1.59 15.26 -17.18
C ARG A 447 0.64 15.31 -18.38
N ALA A 448 1.04 14.75 -19.52
CA ALA A 448 0.21 14.68 -20.72
C ALA A 448 -1.10 13.91 -20.49
N ALA A 449 -1.05 12.79 -19.76
CA ALA A 449 -2.23 12.01 -19.40
C ALA A 449 -3.15 12.77 -18.43
N LEU A 450 -2.61 13.51 -17.46
CA LEU A 450 -3.41 14.25 -16.49
C LEU A 450 -4.03 15.53 -17.07
N GLN A 451 -3.35 16.18 -18.02
CA GLN A 451 -3.80 17.43 -18.63
C GLN A 451 -4.75 17.22 -19.82
N GLY A 452 -5.09 15.97 -20.15
CA GLY A 452 -5.92 15.62 -21.30
C GLY A 452 -5.23 15.87 -22.65
N GLU A 453 -3.90 16.05 -22.68
CA GLU A 453 -3.14 16.27 -23.92
C GLU A 453 -3.17 15.04 -24.84
N LEU A 454 -3.56 13.88 -24.31
CA LEU A 454 -3.66 12.61 -25.03
C LEU A 454 -5.10 12.26 -25.44
N ASP A 455 -6.10 13.10 -25.13
CA ASP A 455 -7.52 12.78 -25.33
C ASP A 455 -7.86 12.66 -26.83
N GLU A 456 -7.27 13.53 -27.65
CA GLU A 456 -7.49 13.69 -29.09
C GLU A 456 -6.30 13.21 -29.95
N VAL A 457 -5.30 12.56 -29.34
CA VAL A 457 -4.11 12.07 -30.05
C VAL A 457 -4.41 10.69 -30.64
N ASP A 458 -4.15 10.53 -31.95
CA ASP A 458 -4.27 9.23 -32.62
C ASP A 458 -3.44 8.16 -31.90
N SER A 459 -3.96 6.93 -31.85
CA SER A 459 -3.28 5.80 -31.24
C SER A 459 -3.03 4.67 -32.24
N SER A 460 -1.94 3.94 -32.02
CA SER A 460 -1.63 2.70 -32.73
C SER A 460 -1.59 1.53 -31.76
N ALA A 461 -2.24 0.43 -32.12
CA ALA A 461 -2.24 -0.79 -31.30
C ALA A 461 -0.88 -1.50 -31.35
N ASP A 462 -0.35 -1.87 -30.19
CA ASP A 462 0.76 -2.82 -30.09
C ASP A 462 0.35 -4.21 -30.64
N PRO A 463 1.19 -4.87 -31.47
CA PRO A 463 0.82 -6.12 -32.13
C PRO A 463 0.78 -7.37 -31.23
N ILE A 464 1.39 -7.33 -30.04
CA ILE A 464 1.51 -8.49 -29.13
C ILE A 464 0.50 -8.41 -27.99
N PHE A 465 0.30 -7.22 -27.44
CA PHE A 465 -0.50 -6.91 -26.27
C PHE A 465 -1.83 -6.24 -26.63
N GLY A 466 -1.97 -5.64 -27.83
CA GLY A 466 -3.18 -4.91 -28.23
C GLY A 466 -3.37 -3.57 -27.52
N LEU A 467 -2.32 -3.06 -26.88
CA LEU A 467 -2.33 -1.80 -26.12
C LEU A 467 -2.34 -0.59 -27.06
N GLN A 468 -3.18 0.42 -26.79
CA GLN A 468 -3.25 1.63 -27.61
C GLN A 468 -2.15 2.61 -27.23
N ILE A 469 -1.17 2.81 -28.10
CA ILE A 469 -0.02 3.70 -27.89
C ILE A 469 -0.30 5.03 -28.60
N PRO A 470 -0.28 6.18 -27.91
CA PRO A 470 -0.34 7.50 -28.56
C PRO A 470 0.78 7.66 -29.60
N VAL A 471 0.49 8.25 -30.76
CA VAL A 471 1.50 8.45 -31.81
C VAL A 471 2.60 9.44 -31.40
N THR A 472 2.26 10.39 -30.53
CA THR A 472 3.15 11.43 -30.02
C THR A 472 2.82 11.72 -28.56
N VAL A 473 3.84 12.05 -27.77
CA VAL A 473 3.67 12.59 -26.41
C VAL A 473 4.63 13.78 -26.27
N PRO A 474 4.16 14.95 -25.80
CA PRO A 474 5.02 16.10 -25.62
C PRO A 474 6.27 15.77 -24.79
N GLU A 475 7.43 16.30 -25.20
CA GLU A 475 8.73 16.10 -24.53
C GLU A 475 9.27 14.65 -24.51
N VAL A 476 8.59 13.70 -25.17
CA VAL A 476 9.05 12.31 -25.30
C VAL A 476 9.40 11.99 -26.75
N PRO A 477 10.61 11.50 -27.06
CA PRO A 477 10.96 11.11 -28.43
C PRO A 477 10.04 10.01 -28.97
N GLU A 478 9.42 10.24 -30.14
CA GLU A 478 8.43 9.33 -30.75
C GLU A 478 8.93 7.88 -30.88
N LYS A 479 10.21 7.70 -31.24
CA LYS A 479 10.82 6.37 -31.38
C LYS A 479 10.75 5.56 -30.08
N LEU A 480 10.77 6.21 -28.91
CA LEU A 480 10.67 5.53 -27.63
C LEU A 480 9.27 4.98 -27.37
N LEU A 481 8.22 5.60 -27.93
CA LEU A 481 6.83 5.16 -27.71
C LEU A 481 6.57 3.75 -28.26
N ARG A 482 7.37 3.31 -29.24
CA ARG A 482 7.27 2.00 -29.88
C ARG A 482 8.50 1.16 -29.54
N PRO A 483 8.44 0.30 -28.51
CA PRO A 483 9.61 -0.43 -28.02
C PRO A 483 10.35 -1.20 -29.12
N TRP A 484 9.63 -1.79 -30.08
CA TRP A 484 10.24 -2.56 -31.18
C TRP A 484 11.13 -1.73 -32.12
N GLU A 485 10.98 -0.40 -32.18
CA GLU A 485 11.84 0.49 -32.97
C GLU A 485 13.16 0.82 -32.25
N THR A 486 13.22 0.57 -30.95
CA THR A 486 14.37 0.93 -30.09
C THR A 486 15.30 -0.23 -29.79
N TRP A 487 14.83 -1.46 -30.00
CA TRP A 487 15.64 -2.65 -29.81
C TRP A 487 16.62 -2.85 -30.97
N ASN A 488 17.84 -3.27 -30.67
CA ASN A 488 18.85 -3.60 -31.70
C ASN A 488 18.42 -4.74 -32.66
N SER A 489 17.42 -5.54 -32.27
CA SER A 489 16.91 -6.66 -33.06
C SER A 489 15.42 -6.84 -32.79
N TYR A 490 14.60 -6.69 -33.84
CA TYR A 490 13.17 -6.93 -33.79
C TYR A 490 12.83 -8.35 -33.33
N GLU A 491 13.58 -9.36 -33.79
CA GLU A 491 13.36 -10.76 -33.36
C GLU A 491 13.65 -10.96 -31.87
N SER A 492 14.66 -10.27 -31.33
CA SER A 492 14.96 -10.31 -29.89
C SER A 492 13.85 -9.64 -29.07
N TYR A 493 13.30 -8.53 -29.56
CA TYR A 493 12.13 -7.88 -28.95
C TYR A 493 10.94 -8.82 -28.96
N LYS A 494 10.59 -9.35 -30.14
CA LYS A 494 9.42 -10.21 -30.35
C LYS A 494 9.45 -11.43 -29.44
N LEU A 495 10.57 -12.15 -29.39
CA LEU A 495 10.74 -13.30 -28.50
C LEU A 495 10.51 -12.93 -27.03
N LYS A 496 11.00 -11.76 -26.59
CA LYS A 496 10.81 -11.32 -25.20
C LYS A 496 9.36 -10.89 -24.93
N ALA A 497 8.72 -10.23 -25.88
CA ALA A 497 7.33 -9.81 -25.79
C ALA A 497 6.39 -11.02 -25.72
N GLU A 498 6.60 -12.04 -26.57
CA GLU A 498 5.85 -13.31 -26.54
C GLU A 498 6.04 -14.06 -25.22
N GLN A 499 7.25 -14.07 -24.66
CA GLN A 499 7.52 -14.63 -23.33
C GLN A 499 6.75 -13.91 -22.22
N LEU A 500 6.68 -12.57 -22.28
CA LEU A 500 5.93 -11.80 -21.29
C LEU A 500 4.41 -12.03 -21.47
N ALA A 501 3.91 -12.02 -22.70
CA ALA A 501 2.51 -12.31 -23.01
C ALA A 501 2.07 -13.69 -22.49
N ALA A 502 2.91 -14.73 -22.68
CA ALA A 502 2.64 -16.05 -22.12
C ALA A 502 2.53 -16.04 -20.58
N ARG A 503 3.38 -15.26 -19.88
CA ARG A 503 3.31 -15.11 -18.42
C ARG A 503 2.06 -14.38 -17.95
N PHE A 504 1.56 -13.41 -18.73
CA PHE A 504 0.27 -12.77 -18.44
C PHE A 504 -0.86 -13.78 -18.50
N HIS A 505 -0.91 -14.63 -19.54
CA HIS A 505 -1.91 -15.71 -19.65
C HIS A 505 -1.79 -16.73 -18.51
N GLU A 506 -0.59 -17.25 -18.24
CA GLU A 506 -0.32 -18.18 -17.12
C GLU A 506 -0.75 -17.59 -15.78
N ASN A 507 -0.45 -16.31 -15.54
CA ASN A 507 -0.89 -15.63 -14.32
C ASN A 507 -2.42 -15.50 -14.26
N PHE A 508 -3.10 -15.32 -15.39
CA PHE A 508 -4.54 -15.08 -15.42
C PHE A 508 -5.36 -16.35 -15.22
N GLU A 509 -4.81 -17.53 -15.53
CA GLU A 509 -5.47 -18.84 -15.34
C GLU A 509 -5.91 -19.10 -13.89
N LYS A 510 -5.26 -18.46 -12.91
CA LYS A 510 -5.62 -18.60 -11.49
C LYS A 510 -6.92 -17.89 -11.11
N PHE A 511 -7.41 -16.95 -11.93
CA PHE A 511 -8.64 -16.22 -11.65
C PHE A 511 -9.83 -16.99 -12.22
N THR A 512 -10.73 -17.42 -11.34
CA THR A 512 -11.95 -18.13 -11.73
C THR A 512 -13.12 -17.16 -11.92
N ASP A 513 -14.11 -17.59 -12.70
CA ASP A 513 -15.39 -16.88 -12.92
C ASP A 513 -15.27 -15.48 -13.51
N VAL A 514 -14.14 -15.13 -14.14
CA VAL A 514 -13.95 -13.81 -14.76
C VAL A 514 -14.76 -13.70 -16.06
N ASP A 515 -15.34 -12.52 -16.33
CA ASP A 515 -16.03 -12.27 -17.60
C ASP A 515 -15.08 -12.49 -18.78
N SER A 516 -15.56 -13.23 -19.79
CA SER A 516 -14.83 -13.50 -21.03
C SER A 516 -14.32 -12.24 -21.73
N ALA A 517 -15.02 -11.11 -21.60
CA ALA A 517 -14.58 -9.83 -22.15
C ALA A 517 -13.25 -9.36 -21.52
N ILE A 518 -13.09 -9.54 -20.21
CA ILE A 518 -11.85 -9.22 -19.49
C ILE A 518 -10.76 -10.21 -19.88
N VAL A 519 -11.06 -11.51 -19.92
CA VAL A 519 -10.08 -12.55 -20.31
C VAL A 519 -9.54 -12.28 -21.72
N ASN A 520 -10.40 -11.88 -22.65
CA ASN A 520 -10.04 -11.58 -24.03
C ASN A 520 -9.35 -10.21 -24.21
N ALA A 521 -9.32 -9.37 -23.18
CA ALA A 521 -8.61 -8.08 -23.19
C ALA A 521 -7.13 -8.20 -22.78
N GLY A 522 -6.65 -9.41 -22.47
CA GLY A 522 -5.24 -9.69 -22.27
C GLY A 522 -4.42 -9.64 -23.57
N PRO A 523 -3.15 -10.07 -23.52
CA PRO A 523 -2.28 -10.04 -24.69
C PRO A 523 -2.85 -10.81 -25.89
N LEU A 524 -2.75 -10.23 -27.09
CA LEU A 524 -3.22 -10.81 -28.34
C LEU A 524 -2.44 -12.09 -28.72
N TYR A 525 -1.15 -12.11 -28.44
CA TYR A 525 -0.34 -13.32 -28.62
C TYR A 525 -0.79 -14.40 -27.64
N LYS A 526 -1.16 -15.56 -28.17
CA LYS A 526 -1.48 -16.76 -27.38
C LYS A 526 -0.38 -17.81 -27.60
N PRO A 527 0.24 -18.34 -26.53
CA PRO A 527 1.18 -19.43 -26.66
C PRO A 527 0.47 -20.65 -27.28
N VAL A 528 1.15 -21.31 -28.22
CA VAL A 528 0.66 -22.53 -28.90
C VAL A 528 0.91 -23.76 -28.05
#